data_AF-A0A4U1BL57-F1
#
_entry.id   AF-A0A4U1BL57-F1
#
_cell.length_a   1.000
_cell.length_b   1.000
_cell.length_c   1.000
_cell.angle_alpha   90.00
_cell.angle_beta   90.00
_cell.angle_gamma   90.00
#
_symmetry.space_group_name_H-M   'P 1'
#
loop_
_entity.id
_entity.type
_entity.pdbx_description
1 polymer ?
#
loop_
_entity_poly.entity_id
_entity_poly.type
_entity_poly.pdbx_seq_one_letter_code
_entity_poly.pdbx_strand_id
1 'polypeptide(L)'
;MLNSKEVLQVLNAAHGLAIDVGAKTLSEALDMRPAMVSNRFNPSTETHLLGLGHAIVATLDTGDTRILAAFAKVAGFRLEPIDATPVDRNELLAAVLELDSAKGELARQLSEAIEDGVISPREEQELAARATELRELIDRLQLKQGTVK
;
A
#
# COMPACT_ATOMS: atom_id res chain seq x y z
N MET A 1 -15.78 1.27 -17.16
CA MET A 1 -14.75 0.75 -18.10
C MET A 1 -13.40 1.01 -17.45
N LEU A 2 -12.55 -0.01 -17.27
CA LEU A 2 -11.16 0.26 -16.84
C LEU A 2 -10.49 1.17 -17.87
N ASN A 3 -9.83 2.23 -17.41
CA ASN A 3 -9.10 3.12 -18.29
C ASN A 3 -7.83 2.41 -18.75
N SER A 4 -7.55 2.39 -20.06
CA SER A 4 -6.32 1.81 -20.64
C SER A 4 -5.05 2.27 -19.91
N LYS A 5 -5.06 3.52 -19.41
CA LYS A 5 -3.97 4.10 -18.62
C LYS A 5 -3.73 3.39 -17.27
N GLU A 6 -4.76 2.87 -16.62
CA GLU A 6 -4.67 2.21 -15.32
C GLU A 6 -4.06 0.81 -15.47
N VAL A 7 -4.52 0.04 -16.46
CA VAL A 7 -3.93 -1.27 -16.79
C VAL A 7 -2.44 -1.14 -17.12
N LEU A 8 -2.07 -0.08 -17.86
CA LEU A 8 -0.69 0.20 -18.20
C LEU A 8 0.19 0.47 -16.96
N GLN A 9 -0.35 1.00 -15.86
CA GLN A 9 0.42 1.19 -14.62
C GLN A 9 0.88 -0.15 -14.03
N VAL A 10 0.02 -1.17 -14.04
CA VAL A 10 0.36 -2.51 -13.55
C VAL A 10 1.40 -3.17 -14.44
N LEU A 11 1.23 -3.06 -15.76
CA LEU A 11 2.20 -3.63 -16.72
C LEU A 11 3.56 -2.93 -16.64
N ASN A 12 3.59 -1.61 -16.44
CA ASN A 12 4.83 -0.87 -16.22
C ASN A 12 5.52 -1.28 -14.92
N ALA A 13 4.77 -1.57 -13.85
CA ALA A 13 5.34 -2.08 -12.61
C ALA A 13 6.02 -3.44 -12.84
N ALA A 14 5.40 -4.33 -13.62
CA ALA A 14 6.02 -5.59 -14.01
C ALA A 14 7.28 -5.35 -14.87
N HIS A 15 7.22 -4.44 -15.84
CA HIS A 15 8.38 -4.12 -16.67
C HIS A 15 9.57 -3.64 -15.85
N GLY A 16 9.33 -2.72 -14.90
CA GLY A 16 10.35 -2.25 -13.97
C GLY A 16 10.96 -3.38 -13.14
N LEU A 17 10.14 -4.33 -12.67
CA LEU A 17 10.65 -5.52 -11.97
C LEU A 17 11.63 -6.30 -12.86
N ALA A 18 11.27 -6.54 -14.12
CA ALA A 18 12.10 -7.30 -15.06
C ALA A 18 13.41 -6.59 -15.42
N ILE A 19 13.43 -5.25 -15.46
CA ILE A 19 14.65 -4.46 -15.64
C ILE A 19 15.56 -4.60 -14.42
N ASP A 20 15.02 -4.44 -13.21
CA ASP A 20 15.81 -4.39 -11.98
C ASP A 20 16.35 -5.76 -11.58
N VAL A 21 15.52 -6.80 -11.62
CA VAL A 21 15.90 -8.18 -11.25
C VAL A 21 16.65 -8.88 -12.38
N GLY A 22 16.36 -8.49 -13.62
CA GLY A 22 16.94 -9.05 -14.82
C GLY A 22 16.20 -10.29 -15.35
N ALA A 23 16.10 -10.37 -16.67
CA ALA A 23 15.37 -11.44 -17.36
C ALA A 23 15.94 -12.84 -17.10
N LYS A 24 17.24 -12.97 -16.82
CA LYS A 24 17.86 -14.27 -16.53
C LYS A 24 17.38 -14.85 -15.19
N THR A 25 17.42 -14.06 -14.13
CA THR A 25 16.95 -14.48 -12.80
C THR A 25 15.48 -14.86 -12.84
N LEU A 26 14.65 -14.01 -13.45
CA LEU A 26 13.22 -14.30 -13.62
C LEU A 26 12.95 -15.52 -14.50
N SER A 27 13.84 -15.84 -15.45
CA SER A 27 13.66 -17.00 -16.33
C SER A 27 13.79 -18.33 -15.60
N GLU A 28 14.64 -18.38 -14.56
CA GLU A 28 14.81 -19.55 -13.70
C GLU A 28 13.57 -19.74 -12.82
N ALA A 29 13.06 -18.67 -12.21
CA ALA A 29 11.85 -18.70 -11.38
C ALA A 29 10.59 -19.07 -12.18
N LEU A 30 10.49 -18.61 -13.42
CA LEU A 30 9.31 -18.76 -14.27
C LEU A 30 9.37 -19.97 -15.22
N ASP A 31 10.43 -20.78 -15.15
CA ASP A 31 10.70 -21.92 -16.05
C ASP A 31 10.50 -21.57 -17.54
N MET A 32 11.12 -20.48 -17.99
CA MET A 32 11.00 -20.02 -19.36
C MET A 32 12.32 -19.48 -19.91
N ARG A 33 12.37 -19.19 -21.22
CA ARG A 33 13.56 -18.58 -21.84
C ARG A 33 13.65 -17.09 -21.48
N PRO A 34 14.86 -16.51 -21.26
CA PRO A 34 15.01 -15.08 -20.96
C PRO A 34 14.33 -14.15 -21.99
N ALA A 35 14.40 -14.49 -23.29
CA ALA A 35 13.73 -13.73 -24.34
C ALA A 35 12.20 -13.71 -24.19
N MET A 36 11.60 -14.80 -23.67
CA MET A 36 10.17 -14.85 -23.39
C MET A 36 9.80 -14.00 -22.17
N VAL A 37 10.66 -13.94 -21.15
CA VAL A 37 10.48 -13.02 -20.01
C VAL A 37 10.47 -11.59 -20.51
N SER A 38 11.49 -11.17 -21.30
CA SER A 38 11.57 -9.82 -21.83
C SER A 38 10.33 -9.42 -22.63
N ASN A 39 9.79 -10.33 -23.46
CA ASN A 39 8.57 -10.07 -24.21
C ASN A 39 7.34 -9.99 -23.30
N ARG A 40 7.15 -10.96 -22.39
CA ARG A 40 5.99 -11.01 -21.47
C ARG A 40 5.92 -9.80 -20.56
N PHE A 41 7.05 -9.32 -20.07
CA PHE A 41 7.15 -8.19 -19.15
C PHE A 41 7.25 -6.84 -19.86
N ASN A 42 7.32 -6.80 -21.20
CA ASN A 42 7.30 -5.55 -21.96
C ASN A 42 5.85 -5.12 -22.24
N PRO A 43 5.42 -3.94 -21.73
CA PRO A 43 4.05 -3.44 -21.86
C PRO A 43 3.66 -3.11 -23.29
N SER A 44 4.64 -2.94 -24.19
CA SER A 44 4.42 -2.67 -25.62
C SER A 44 4.23 -3.94 -26.44
N THR A 45 4.39 -5.13 -25.85
CA THR A 45 4.23 -6.39 -26.57
C THR A 45 2.75 -6.75 -26.68
N GLU A 46 2.24 -6.89 -27.90
CA GLU A 46 0.83 -7.24 -28.15
C GLU A 46 0.56 -8.75 -28.08
N THR A 47 1.62 -9.56 -28.15
CA THR A 47 1.56 -11.03 -28.09
C THR A 47 2.29 -11.55 -26.87
N HIS A 48 2.00 -12.78 -26.44
CA HIS A 48 2.68 -13.39 -25.30
C HIS A 48 2.63 -12.52 -24.04
N LEU A 49 1.44 -12.03 -23.69
CA LEU A 49 1.24 -11.14 -22.55
C LEU A 49 1.65 -11.81 -21.22
N LEU A 50 1.96 -10.97 -20.22
CA LEU A 50 2.17 -11.42 -18.86
C LEU A 50 0.88 -12.07 -18.32
N GLY A 51 0.95 -13.38 -18.07
CA GLY A 51 -0.14 -14.10 -17.42
C GLY A 51 -0.14 -13.88 -15.92
N LEU A 52 -1.32 -13.92 -15.29
CA LEU A 52 -1.48 -13.71 -13.84
C LEU A 52 -0.62 -14.67 -13.00
N GLY A 53 -0.53 -15.94 -13.42
CA GLY A 53 0.32 -16.93 -12.73
C GLY A 53 1.80 -16.54 -12.71
N HIS A 54 2.34 -16.04 -13.83
CA HIS A 54 3.73 -15.58 -13.90
C HIS A 54 3.96 -14.30 -13.08
N ALA A 55 2.97 -13.40 -13.03
CA ALA A 55 3.05 -12.22 -12.17
C ALA A 55 3.12 -12.60 -10.69
N ILE A 56 2.31 -13.58 -10.26
CA ILE A 56 2.34 -14.11 -8.89
C ILE A 56 3.70 -14.75 -8.58
N VAL A 57 4.20 -15.63 -9.45
CA VAL A 57 5.51 -16.28 -9.25
C VAL A 57 6.62 -15.24 -9.16
N ALA A 58 6.67 -14.27 -10.08
CA ALA A 58 7.68 -13.21 -10.05
C ALA A 58 7.63 -12.39 -8.75
N THR A 59 6.43 -12.04 -8.26
CA THR A 59 6.28 -11.31 -6.99
C THR A 59 6.71 -12.14 -5.78
N LEU A 60 6.33 -13.42 -5.70
CA LEU A 60 6.64 -14.26 -4.54
C LEU A 60 8.10 -14.71 -4.51
N ASP A 61 8.69 -15.03 -5.67
CA ASP A 61 10.07 -15.50 -5.77
C ASP A 61 11.08 -14.38 -5.49
N THR A 62 10.82 -13.18 -6.03
CA THR A 62 11.71 -12.02 -5.82
C THR A 62 11.42 -11.27 -4.53
N GLY A 63 10.26 -11.49 -3.90
CA GLY A 63 9.75 -10.68 -2.80
C GLY A 63 9.34 -9.25 -3.20
N ASP A 64 9.40 -8.89 -4.48
CA ASP A 64 9.07 -7.56 -4.97
C ASP A 64 7.56 -7.43 -5.21
N THR A 65 6.92 -6.65 -4.34
CA THR A 65 5.46 -6.47 -4.33
C THR A 65 4.96 -5.38 -5.26
N ARG A 66 5.81 -4.76 -6.10
CA ARG A 66 5.40 -3.60 -6.93
C ARG A 66 4.25 -3.89 -7.89
N ILE A 67 4.19 -5.11 -8.45
CA ILE A 67 3.09 -5.54 -9.32
C ILE A 67 1.78 -5.62 -8.52
N LEU A 68 1.84 -6.26 -7.35
CA LEU A 68 0.71 -6.40 -6.44
C LEU A 68 0.22 -5.04 -5.92
N ALA A 69 1.13 -4.14 -5.55
CA ALA A 69 0.82 -2.80 -5.09
C ALA A 69 0.17 -1.95 -6.18
N ALA A 70 0.69 -2.02 -7.42
CA ALA A 70 0.09 -1.33 -8.57
C ALA A 70 -1.32 -1.86 -8.87
N PHE A 71 -1.51 -3.18 -8.81
CA PHE A 71 -2.82 -3.79 -9.02
C PHE A 71 -3.84 -3.37 -7.95
N ALA A 72 -3.45 -3.39 -6.67
CA ALA A 72 -4.30 -2.93 -5.57
C ALA A 72 -4.73 -1.47 -5.78
N LYS A 73 -3.77 -0.58 -6.10
CA LYS A 73 -4.04 0.84 -6.35
C LYS A 73 -5.05 1.06 -7.48
N VAL A 74 -4.88 0.37 -8.60
CA VAL A 74 -5.81 0.46 -9.74
C VAL A 74 -7.20 -0.04 -9.39
N ALA A 75 -7.28 -1.08 -8.55
CA ALA A 75 -8.55 -1.61 -8.07
C ALA A 75 -9.19 -0.77 -6.96
N GLY A 76 -8.55 0.33 -6.50
CA GLY A 76 -9.05 1.16 -5.41
C GLY A 76 -8.81 0.59 -4.01
N PHE A 77 -7.86 -0.33 -3.88
CA PHE A 77 -7.47 -0.96 -2.61
C PHE A 77 -6.06 -0.52 -2.17
N ARG A 78 -5.78 -0.67 -0.87
CA ARG A 78 -4.43 -0.55 -0.29
C ARG A 78 -3.83 -1.95 -0.15
N LEU A 79 -2.55 -2.09 -0.47
CA LEU A 79 -1.79 -3.30 -0.16
C LEU A 79 -1.20 -3.15 1.25
N GLU A 80 -1.53 -4.09 2.13
CA GLU A 80 -0.95 -4.20 3.46
C GLU A 80 -0.32 -5.58 3.61
N PRO A 81 0.93 -5.68 4.10
CA PRO A 81 1.50 -6.97 4.45
C PRO A 81 0.69 -7.58 5.58
N ILE A 82 0.50 -8.91 5.51
CA ILE A 82 -0.07 -9.66 6.63
C ILE A 82 1.07 -9.85 7.63
N ASP A 83 1.20 -8.93 8.59
CA ASP A 83 2.12 -9.11 9.71
C ASP A 83 1.61 -10.25 10.60
N ALA A 84 2.35 -11.36 10.60
CA ALA A 84 2.08 -12.53 11.44
C ALA A 84 2.58 -12.36 12.88
N THR A 85 3.04 -11.17 13.25
CA THR A 85 3.57 -10.92 14.60
C THR A 85 2.40 -10.82 15.57
N PRO A 86 2.27 -11.75 16.53
CA PRO A 86 1.22 -11.66 17.54
C PRO A 86 1.42 -10.37 18.33
N VAL A 87 0.39 -9.53 18.33
CA VAL A 87 0.44 -8.28 19.07
C VAL A 87 0.20 -8.54 20.54
N ASP A 88 1.10 -8.04 21.36
CA ASP A 88 0.93 -8.08 22.81
C ASP A 88 -0.35 -7.33 23.20
N ARG A 89 -1.16 -7.95 24.06
CA ARG A 89 -2.46 -7.40 24.47
C ARG A 89 -2.30 -6.03 25.14
N ASN A 90 -1.25 -5.82 25.94
CA ASN A 90 -1.04 -4.54 26.61
C ASN A 90 -0.61 -3.48 25.60
N GLU A 91 0.19 -3.83 24.59
CA GLU A 91 0.52 -2.91 23.50
C GLU A 91 -0.70 -2.49 22.69
N LEU A 92 -1.63 -3.42 22.41
CA LEU A 92 -2.89 -3.09 21.73
C LEU A 92 -3.74 -2.14 22.58
N LEU A 93 -3.90 -2.44 23.88
CA LEU A 93 -4.66 -1.59 24.80
C LEU A 93 -4.02 -0.20 24.93
N ALA A 94 -2.70 -0.12 25.06
CA ALA A 94 -1.98 1.15 25.10
C ALA A 94 -2.18 1.98 23.82
N ALA A 95 -2.11 1.34 22.64
CA ALA A 95 -2.32 2.01 21.37
C ALA A 95 -3.78 2.49 21.19
N VAL A 96 -4.77 1.74 21.69
CA VAL A 96 -6.18 2.17 21.70
C VAL A 96 -6.37 3.39 22.61
N LEU A 97 -5.77 3.38 23.80
CA LEU A 97 -5.85 4.52 24.73
C LEU A 97 -5.13 5.76 24.17
N GLU A 98 -4.00 5.58 23.50
CA GLU A 98 -3.28 6.66 22.80
C GLU A 98 -4.16 7.26 21.69
N LEU A 99 -4.83 6.41 20.90
CA LEU A 99 -5.78 6.83 19.87
C LEU A 99 -6.93 7.65 20.46
N ASP A 100 -7.57 7.16 21.52
CA ASP A 100 -8.69 7.87 22.14
C ASP A 100 -8.27 9.18 22.79
N SER A 101 -7.07 9.24 23.37
CA SER A 101 -6.49 10.49 23.87
C SER A 101 -6.27 11.50 22.74
N ALA A 102 -5.68 11.06 21.62
CA ALA A 102 -5.44 11.93 20.46
C ALA A 102 -6.75 12.43 19.82
N LYS A 103 -7.78 11.57 19.76
CA LYS A 103 -9.13 11.97 19.32
C LYS A 103 -9.75 13.00 20.25
N GLY A 104 -9.64 12.81 21.56
CA GLY A 104 -10.15 13.74 22.56
C GLY A 104 -9.50 15.12 22.42
N GLU A 105 -8.19 15.16 22.22
CA GLU A 105 -7.43 16.39 22.03
C GLU A 105 -7.82 17.11 20.73
N LEU A 106 -7.96 16.38 19.61
CA LEU A 106 -8.46 16.95 18.36
C LEU A 106 -9.88 17.51 18.52
N ALA A 107 -10.76 16.79 19.21
CA ALA A 107 -12.13 17.25 19.48
C ALA A 107 -12.16 18.51 20.34
N ARG A 108 -11.28 18.61 21.35
CA ARG A 108 -11.11 19.81 22.18
C ARG A 108 -10.67 21.00 21.34
N GLN A 109 -9.62 20.85 20.53
CA GLN A 109 -9.12 21.93 19.66
C GLN A 109 -10.16 22.36 18.63
N LEU A 110 -10.88 21.41 18.04
CA LEU A 110 -11.98 21.73 17.14
C LEU A 110 -13.09 22.51 17.86
N SER A 111 -13.43 22.12 19.10
CA SER A 111 -14.43 22.84 19.90
C SER A 111 -14.01 24.27 20.23
N GLU A 112 -12.71 24.51 20.47
CA GLU A 112 -12.16 25.85 20.73
C GLU A 112 -12.17 26.70 19.44
N ALA A 113 -11.74 26.13 18.32
CA ALA A 113 -11.66 26.83 17.03
C ALA A 113 -13.04 27.18 16.42
N ILE A 114 -14.12 26.57 16.89
CA ILE A 114 -15.50 26.93 16.46
C ILE A 114 -16.17 27.92 17.42
N GLU A 115 -15.59 28.21 18.59
CA GLU A 115 -16.22 29.01 19.65
C GLU A 115 -16.39 30.48 19.23
N ASP A 116 -15.43 31.03 18.48
CA ASP A 116 -15.50 32.38 17.92
C ASP A 116 -16.24 32.44 16.56
N GLY A 117 -16.67 31.28 16.05
CA GLY A 117 -17.41 31.11 14.80
C GLY A 117 -16.56 31.22 13.53
N VAL A 118 -15.24 31.37 13.62
CA VAL A 118 -14.35 31.50 12.45
C VAL A 118 -13.04 30.74 12.70
N ILE A 119 -12.91 29.58 12.06
CA ILE A 119 -11.64 28.84 12.04
C ILE A 119 -10.63 29.64 11.20
N SER A 120 -9.57 30.11 11.84
CA SER A 120 -8.48 30.83 11.20
C SER A 120 -7.60 29.87 10.36
N PRO A 121 -6.84 30.38 9.36
CA PRO A 121 -5.90 29.55 8.60
C PRO A 121 -4.84 28.86 9.45
N ARG A 122 -4.52 29.44 10.62
CA ARG A 122 -3.60 28.86 11.59
C ARG A 122 -4.23 27.65 12.28
N GLU A 123 -5.45 27.78 12.77
CA GLU A 123 -6.18 26.68 13.41
C GLU A 123 -6.46 25.55 12.43
N GLU A 124 -6.75 25.87 11.15
CA GLU A 124 -6.89 24.87 10.10
C GLU A 124 -5.60 24.05 9.91
N GLN A 125 -4.42 24.70 9.92
CA GLN A 125 -3.13 24.00 9.87
C GLN A 125 -2.88 23.13 11.12
N GLU A 126 -3.17 23.66 12.30
CA GLU A 126 -3.00 22.94 13.57
C GLU A 126 -3.93 21.70 13.63
N LEU A 127 -5.19 21.84 13.22
CA LEU A 127 -6.15 20.75 13.11
C LEU A 127 -5.73 19.70 12.06
N ALA A 128 -5.23 20.13 10.89
CA ALA A 128 -4.75 19.22 9.85
C ALA A 128 -3.53 18.41 10.29
N ALA A 129 -2.60 19.02 11.02
CA ALA A 129 -1.44 18.34 11.60
C ALA A 129 -1.90 17.25 12.60
N ARG A 130 -2.82 17.59 13.51
CA ARG A 130 -3.39 16.61 14.46
C ARG A 130 -4.19 15.50 13.80
N ALA A 131 -4.95 15.80 12.75
CA ALA A 131 -5.64 14.79 11.97
C ALA A 131 -4.67 13.81 11.28
N THR A 132 -3.49 14.29 10.89
CA THR A 132 -2.42 13.44 10.32
C THR A 132 -1.83 12.52 11.38
N GLU A 133 -1.49 13.03 12.57
CA GLU A 133 -1.03 12.20 13.70
C GLU A 133 -2.08 11.13 14.06
N LEU A 134 -3.36 11.49 14.07
CA LEU A 134 -4.44 10.55 14.31
C LEU A 134 -4.52 9.46 13.24
N ARG A 135 -4.32 9.82 11.96
CA ARG A 135 -4.27 8.86 10.86
C ARG A 135 -3.14 7.84 11.06
N GLU A 136 -1.96 8.30 11.45
CA GLU A 136 -0.80 7.43 11.70
C GLU A 136 -1.06 6.45 12.85
N LEU A 137 -1.73 6.88 13.92
CA LEU A 137 -2.13 6.00 15.03
C LEU A 137 -3.15 4.94 14.59
N ILE A 138 -4.11 5.31 13.74
CA ILE A 138 -5.08 4.36 13.17
C ILE A 138 -4.36 3.34 12.29
N ASP A 139 -3.45 3.77 11.42
CA ASP A 139 -2.68 2.88 10.56
C ASP A 139 -1.82 1.91 11.39
N ARG A 140 -1.19 2.40 12.47
CA ARG A 140 -0.43 1.56 13.42
C ARG A 140 -1.32 0.51 14.09
N LEU A 141 -2.54 0.87 14.48
CA LEU A 141 -3.50 -0.05 15.08
C LEU A 141 -4.01 -1.10 14.08
N GLN A 142 -4.26 -0.71 12.83
CA GLN A 142 -4.70 -1.63 11.77
C GLN A 142 -3.64 -2.69 11.48
N LEU A 143 -2.37 -2.30 11.39
CA LEU A 143 -1.24 -3.24 11.26
C LEU A 143 -1.16 -4.20 12.47
N LYS A 144 -1.50 -3.71 13.67
CA LYS A 144 -1.51 -4.51 14.90
C LYS A 144 -2.71 -5.47 15.04
N GLN A 145 -3.78 -5.31 14.27
CA GLN A 145 -4.96 -6.19 14.35
C GLN A 145 -4.84 -7.47 13.49
N GLY A 146 -3.72 -7.65 12.77
CA GLY A 146 -3.47 -8.76 11.86
C GLY A 146 -3.50 -10.17 12.46
N THR A 147 -3.45 -10.36 13.79
CA THR A 147 -3.72 -11.66 14.43
C THR A 147 -4.13 -11.47 15.90
N VAL A 148 -5.44 -11.51 16.19
CA VAL A 148 -5.94 -11.89 17.52
C VAL A 148 -6.24 -13.39 17.45
N LYS A 149 -5.38 -14.22 18.05
CA LYS A 149 -5.71 -15.61 18.37
C LYS A 149 -6.44 -15.68 19.70
#